data_AF-A0AAW2Z2H5-F1
#
_entry.id   AF-A0AAW2Z2H5-F1
#
_cell.length_a   1.000
_cell.length_b   1.000
_cell.length_c   1.000
_cell.angle_alpha   90.00
_cell.angle_beta   90.00
_cell.angle_gamma   90.00
#
_symmetry.space_group_name_H-M   'P 1'
#
loop_
_entity.id
_entity.type
_entity.pdbx_description
1 polymer ?
#
loop_
_entity_poly.entity_id
_entity_poly.type
_entity_poly.pdbx_seq_one_letter_code
_entity_poly.pdbx_strand_id
1 'polypeptide(L)'
;MEQYIPYELPNVSVDRPHAPTNKLAQRKHPVQQALEFHEHMEEKRKYSSMANVYGGHMPIHFEMQKFLVSTPLRLPTIRSSGIAMEILSGADEDIEFEDWLNDPNMSERAVDLHARMERRLGLNSVLPK
;
A
#
# COMPACT_ATOMS: atom_id res chain seq x y z
N MET A 1 34.09 17.52 -6.71
CA MET A 1 33.31 17.35 -5.47
C MET A 1 31.86 17.59 -5.81
N GLU A 2 31.16 16.56 -6.32
CA GLU A 2 29.71 16.61 -6.47
C GLU A 2 29.09 16.13 -5.16
N GLN A 3 28.42 17.03 -4.46
CA GLN A 3 27.68 16.70 -3.25
C GLN A 3 26.30 16.19 -3.68
N TYR A 4 26.10 14.88 -3.55
CA TYR A 4 24.80 14.23 -3.70
C TYR A 4 23.89 14.67 -2.55
N ILE A 5 22.79 15.35 -2.87
CA ILE A 5 21.72 15.67 -1.92
C ILE A 5 20.65 14.59 -2.10
N PRO A 6 20.35 13.76 -1.08
CA PRO A 6 19.29 12.77 -1.18
C PRO A 6 17.92 13.46 -1.18
N TYR A 7 17.14 13.26 -2.24
CA TYR A 7 15.72 13.64 -2.28
C TYR A 7 14.89 12.68 -1.43
N GLU A 8 14.97 12.79 -0.11
CA GLU A 8 13.89 12.28 0.74
C GLU A 8 12.91 13.44 0.98
N LEU A 9 11.70 13.33 0.42
CA LEU A 9 10.63 14.28 0.71
C LEU A 9 10.32 14.20 2.21
N PRO A 10 10.20 15.33 2.93
CA PRO A 10 9.81 15.30 4.33
C PRO A 10 8.44 14.62 4.43
N ASN A 11 8.37 13.61 5.29
CA ASN A 11 7.14 12.97 5.72
C ASN A 11 6.27 14.00 6.45
N VAL A 12 5.47 14.76 5.69
CA VAL A 12 4.45 15.65 6.24
C VAL A 12 3.35 14.80 6.86
N SER A 13 3.60 14.39 8.10
CA SER A 13 2.61 13.84 8.99
C SER A 13 1.69 15.00 9.34
N VAL A 14 0.50 15.04 8.74
CA VAL A 14 -0.52 16.01 9.13
C VAL A 14 -0.99 15.59 10.53
N ASP A 15 -0.44 16.22 11.56
CA ASP A 15 -0.79 15.94 12.96
C ASP A 15 -2.28 16.17 13.19
N ARG A 16 -3.05 15.07 13.30
CA ARG A 16 -4.45 15.12 13.73
C ARG A 16 -4.51 15.18 15.26
N PRO A 17 -5.11 16.21 15.87
CA PRO A 17 -4.96 16.48 17.31
C PRO A 17 -5.80 15.60 18.27
N HIS A 18 -6.05 14.31 17.98
CA HIS A 18 -6.70 13.40 18.96
C HIS A 18 -6.49 11.89 18.70
N ALA A 19 -5.27 11.41 18.52
CA ALA A 19 -5.04 9.95 18.61
C ALA A 19 -4.62 9.59 20.06
N PRO A 20 -5.30 8.67 20.76
CA PRO A 20 -4.85 8.23 22.08
C PRO A 20 -3.47 7.59 21.94
N THR A 21 -2.47 8.20 22.57
CA THR A 21 -1.08 7.74 22.59
C THR A 21 -0.97 6.48 23.44
N ASN A 22 -1.31 5.34 22.87
CA ASN A 22 -1.06 4.05 23.51
C ASN A 22 0.46 3.78 23.50
N LYS A 23 1.16 4.26 24.53
CA LYS A 23 2.61 4.03 24.73
C LYS A 23 2.98 2.55 24.95
N LEU A 24 2.01 1.65 25.12
CA LEU A 24 2.20 0.19 25.16
C LEU A 24 2.06 -0.47 23.78
N ALA A 25 1.47 0.20 22.79
CA ALA A 25 1.33 -0.30 21.42
C ALA A 25 2.60 -0.13 20.56
N GLN A 26 3.64 0.52 21.09
CA GLN A 26 4.89 0.80 20.37
C GLN A 26 6.12 0.10 20.97
N ARG A 27 5.98 -1.15 21.40
CA ARG A 27 7.13 -2.06 21.46
C ARG A 27 6.93 -3.14 20.40
N LYS A 28 7.20 -2.76 19.15
CA LYS A 28 7.35 -3.76 18.08
C LYS A 28 8.41 -4.76 18.52
N HIS A 29 8.17 -6.03 18.22
CA HIS A 29 9.15 -7.07 18.53
C HIS A 29 10.47 -6.76 17.79
N PRO A 30 11.66 -6.95 18.39
CA PRO A 30 12.92 -6.61 17.73
C PRO A 30 13.10 -7.31 16.37
N VAL A 31 12.61 -8.55 16.25
CA VAL A 31 12.61 -9.27 14.96
C VAL A 31 11.64 -8.62 13.97
N GLN A 32 10.47 -8.17 14.42
CA GLN A 32 9.54 -7.47 13.53
C GLN A 32 10.17 -6.19 12.99
N GLN A 33 10.85 -5.42 13.84
CA GLN A 33 11.56 -4.22 13.40
C GLN A 33 12.68 -4.54 12.39
N ALA A 34 13.43 -5.63 12.62
CA ALA A 34 14.47 -6.07 11.71
C ALA A 34 13.90 -6.52 10.34
N LEU A 35 12.75 -7.19 10.34
CA LEU A 35 12.05 -7.62 9.12
C LEU A 35 11.54 -6.42 8.32
N GLU A 36 10.84 -5.48 8.95
CA GLU A 36 10.36 -4.25 8.29
C GLU A 36 11.53 -3.45 7.69
N PHE A 37 12.64 -3.35 8.42
CA PHE A 37 13.84 -2.68 7.90
C PHE A 37 14.43 -3.45 6.71
N HIS A 38 14.48 -4.77 6.78
CA HIS A 38 14.96 -5.62 5.69
C HIS A 38 14.15 -5.39 4.42
N GLU A 39 12.82 -5.46 4.50
CA GLU A 39 11.91 -5.20 3.37
C GLU A 39 12.18 -3.84 2.70
N HIS A 40 12.29 -2.77 3.50
CA HIS A 40 12.61 -1.44 2.98
C HIS A 40 14.00 -1.38 2.32
N MET A 41 14.99 -2.09 2.85
CA MET A 41 16.33 -2.14 2.26
C MET A 41 16.36 -2.95 0.97
N GLU A 42 15.58 -4.04 0.88
CA GLU A 42 15.41 -4.83 -0.34
C GLU A 42 14.82 -3.97 -1.47
N GLU A 43 13.77 -3.20 -1.19
CA GLU A 43 13.16 -2.31 -2.20
C GLU A 43 14.14 -1.23 -2.68
N LYS A 44 14.86 -0.57 -1.75
CA LYS A 44 15.92 0.41 -2.11
C LYS A 44 17.00 -0.24 -2.97
N ARG A 45 17.38 -1.48 -2.68
CA ARG A 45 18.37 -2.23 -3.48
C ARG A 45 17.84 -2.57 -4.86
N LYS A 46 16.57 -2.98 -4.98
CA LYS A 46 15.89 -3.22 -6.27
C LYS A 46 15.91 -1.98 -7.15
N TYR A 47 15.60 -0.80 -6.61
CA TYR A 47 15.65 0.46 -7.35
C TYR A 47 17.05 0.88 -7.75
N SER A 48 18.04 0.73 -6.87
CA SER A 48 19.43 1.00 -7.21
C SER A 48 19.90 0.08 -8.34
N SER A 49 19.58 -1.23 -8.25
CA SER A 49 19.90 -2.19 -9.31
C SER A 49 19.23 -1.83 -10.63
N MET A 50 17.95 -1.46 -10.62
CA MET A 50 17.21 -1.08 -11.82
C MET A 50 17.79 0.18 -12.48
N ALA A 51 18.18 1.18 -11.68
CA ALA A 51 18.86 2.38 -12.17
C ALA A 51 20.24 2.06 -12.79
N ASN A 52 20.98 1.13 -12.19
CA ASN A 52 22.31 0.74 -12.66
C ASN A 52 22.26 -0.05 -13.98
N VAL A 53 21.27 -0.94 -14.14
CA VAL A 53 21.15 -1.81 -15.33
C VAL A 53 20.49 -1.08 -16.50
N TYR A 54 19.41 -0.35 -16.23
CA TYR A 54 18.55 0.20 -17.28
C TYR A 54 18.60 1.74 -17.36
N GLY A 55 19.29 2.40 -16.43
CA GLY A 55 19.44 3.85 -16.37
C GLY A 55 18.49 4.53 -15.38
N GLY A 56 18.79 5.79 -15.02
CA GLY A 56 18.10 6.52 -13.95
C GLY A 56 16.61 6.79 -14.15
N HIS A 57 16.08 6.66 -15.37
CA HIS A 57 14.65 6.86 -15.68
C HIS A 57 13.77 5.67 -15.26
N MET A 58 14.38 4.49 -15.07
CA MET A 58 13.64 3.25 -14.90
C MET A 58 12.93 3.11 -13.56
N PRO A 59 13.54 3.47 -12.40
CA PRO A 59 12.81 3.53 -11.14
C PRO A 59 11.60 4.48 -11.20
N ILE A 60 11.74 5.64 -11.87
CA ILE A 60 10.64 6.61 -12.04
C ILE A 60 9.49 6.01 -12.85
N HIS A 61 9.82 5.36 -13.97
CA HIS A 61 8.83 4.71 -14.81
C HIS A 61 8.10 3.57 -14.08
N PHE A 62 8.83 2.81 -13.27
CA PHE A 62 8.27 1.73 -12.47
C PHE A 62 7.36 2.24 -11.35
N GLU A 63 7.76 3.29 -10.63
CA GLU A 63 6.90 3.96 -9.64
C GLU A 63 5.62 4.53 -10.27
N MET A 64 5.73 5.11 -11.47
CA MET A 64 4.57 5.57 -12.22
C MET A 64 3.60 4.41 -12.55
N GLN A 65 4.12 3.24 -12.94
CA GLN A 65 3.28 2.05 -13.17
C GLN A 65 2.58 1.59 -11.90
N LYS A 66 3.31 1.48 -10.77
CA LYS A 66 2.72 1.17 -9.46
C LYS A 66 1.59 2.15 -9.13
N PHE A 67 1.83 3.46 -9.29
CA PHE A 67 0.82 4.48 -9.04
C PHE A 67 -0.43 4.30 -9.90
N LEU A 68 -0.26 4.08 -11.21
CA LEU A 68 -1.38 3.86 -12.14
C LEU A 68 -2.23 2.65 -11.74
N VAL A 69 -1.58 1.58 -11.30
CA VAL A 69 -2.25 0.33 -10.90
C VAL A 69 -2.87 0.40 -9.51
N SER A 70 -2.37 1.27 -8.62
CA SER A 70 -2.84 1.39 -7.23
C SER A 70 -4.32 1.76 -7.11
N THR A 71 -4.88 2.44 -8.12
CA THR A 71 -6.27 2.90 -8.10
C THR A 71 -7.16 2.05 -8.99
N PRO A 72 -8.02 1.19 -8.41
CA PRO A 72 -8.91 0.37 -9.22
C PRO A 72 -10.07 1.21 -9.78
N LEU A 73 -10.22 1.18 -11.12
CA LEU A 73 -11.33 1.81 -11.86
C LEU A 73 -12.63 0.97 -11.79
N ARG A 74 -12.93 0.35 -10.64
CA ARG A 74 -14.09 -0.54 -10.46
C ARG A 74 -15.23 0.13 -9.67
N LEU A 75 -16.43 -0.44 -9.79
CA LEU A 75 -17.59 -0.03 -9.00
C LEU A 75 -17.28 -0.17 -7.49
N PRO A 76 -17.82 0.70 -6.61
CA PRO A 76 -17.55 0.67 -5.18
C PRO A 76 -17.87 -0.67 -4.48
N THR A 77 -18.79 -1.47 -5.02
CA THR A 77 -19.13 -2.79 -4.47
C THR A 77 -18.13 -3.87 -4.80
N ILE A 78 -17.47 -3.75 -5.96
CA ILE A 78 -16.57 -4.77 -6.48
C ILE A 78 -15.15 -4.34 -6.14
N ARG A 79 -14.58 -4.95 -5.11
CA ARG A 79 -13.17 -4.80 -4.77
C ARG A 79 -12.34 -5.41 -5.91
N SER A 80 -11.25 -4.75 -6.30
CA SER A 80 -10.23 -5.41 -7.10
C SER A 80 -9.36 -6.27 -6.18
N SER A 81 -8.95 -7.44 -6.65
CA SER A 81 -7.85 -8.20 -6.01
C SER A 81 -6.56 -7.38 -5.99
N GLY A 82 -6.31 -6.58 -7.04
CA GLY A 82 -5.08 -5.81 -7.13
C GLY A 82 -3.93 -6.57 -7.80
N ILE A 83 -4.22 -7.67 -8.50
CA ILE A 83 -3.22 -8.56 -9.14
C ILE A 83 -2.12 -7.85 -9.94
N ALA A 84 -2.43 -6.76 -10.65
CA ALA A 84 -1.40 -6.03 -11.39
C ALA A 84 -0.38 -5.34 -10.46
N MET A 85 -0.79 -4.94 -9.25
CA MET A 85 0.12 -4.41 -8.23
C MET A 85 0.99 -5.54 -7.68
N GLU A 86 0.39 -6.71 -7.42
CA GLU A 86 1.09 -7.90 -6.93
C GLU A 86 2.19 -8.36 -7.90
N ILE A 87 1.90 -8.36 -9.21
CA ILE A 87 2.87 -8.65 -10.27
C ILE A 87 4.03 -7.63 -10.26
N LEU A 88 3.73 -6.35 -10.07
CA LEU A 88 4.78 -5.32 -10.03
C LEU A 88 5.64 -5.45 -8.77
N SER A 89 5.05 -5.76 -7.61
CA SER A 89 5.80 -6.04 -6.39
C SER A 89 6.59 -7.35 -6.47
N GLY A 90 6.12 -8.32 -7.27
CA GLY A 90 6.62 -9.69 -7.34
C GLY A 90 6.08 -10.57 -6.22
N ALA A 91 4.90 -10.22 -5.68
CA ALA A 91 4.24 -10.97 -4.62
C ALA A 91 3.36 -12.09 -5.17
N ASP A 92 3.10 -12.12 -6.48
CA ASP A 92 2.28 -13.14 -7.15
C ASP A 92 2.95 -14.52 -7.22
N GLU A 93 4.26 -14.58 -6.99
CA GLU A 93 5.04 -15.82 -6.95
C GLU A 93 4.97 -16.51 -5.58
N ASP A 94 4.68 -15.75 -4.52
CA ASP A 94 4.63 -16.22 -3.14
C ASP A 94 3.17 -16.46 -2.71
N ILE A 95 2.95 -17.50 -1.90
CA ILE A 95 1.63 -17.81 -1.35
C ILE A 95 1.55 -17.26 0.07
N GLU A 96 0.62 -16.36 0.31
CA GLU A 96 0.44 -15.72 1.61
C GLU A 96 -0.65 -16.41 2.44
N PHE A 97 -0.75 -16.01 3.71
CA PHE A 97 -1.77 -16.52 4.62
C PHE A 97 -3.20 -16.25 4.10
N GLU A 98 -3.39 -15.10 3.44
CA GLU A 98 -4.67 -14.64 2.93
C GLU A 98 -5.21 -15.55 1.83
N ASP A 99 -4.33 -16.17 1.04
CA ASP A 99 -4.71 -17.10 -0.03
C ASP A 99 -5.33 -18.39 0.54
N TRP A 100 -4.86 -18.84 1.69
CA TRP A 100 -5.37 -20.05 2.35
C TRP A 100 -6.62 -19.75 3.19
N LEU A 101 -6.57 -18.70 4.00
CA LEU A 101 -7.60 -18.41 4.99
C LEU A 101 -8.70 -17.46 4.50
N ASN A 102 -8.57 -16.91 3.29
CA ASN A 102 -9.45 -15.95 2.64
C ASN A 102 -9.59 -14.63 3.41
N ASP A 103 -9.33 -13.50 2.77
CA ASP A 103 -9.58 -12.20 3.37
C ASP A 103 -11.10 -11.99 3.56
N PRO A 104 -11.61 -11.81 4.81
CA PRO A 104 -13.02 -11.52 5.03
C PRO A 104 -13.49 -10.25 4.31
N ASN A 105 -12.59 -9.34 3.96
CA ASN A 105 -12.91 -8.14 3.20
C ASN A 105 -13.09 -8.37 1.68
N MET A 106 -12.62 -9.50 1.17
CA MET A 106 -12.73 -9.91 -0.23
C MET A 106 -13.82 -10.96 -0.46
N SER A 107 -14.49 -11.41 0.61
CA SER A 107 -15.63 -12.31 0.58
C SER A 107 -16.75 -11.80 -0.35
N GLU A 108 -17.23 -12.66 -1.26
CA GLU A 108 -18.32 -12.41 -2.22
C GLU A 108 -19.72 -12.27 -1.58
N ARG A 109 -19.80 -11.71 -0.37
CA ARG A 109 -21.10 -11.35 0.21
C ARG A 109 -21.70 -10.24 -0.64
N ALA A 110 -22.93 -10.45 -1.11
CA ALA A 110 -23.68 -9.44 -1.85
C ALA A 110 -23.77 -8.15 -1.03
N VAL A 111 -23.14 -7.07 -1.52
CA VAL A 111 -23.20 -5.75 -0.91
C VAL A 111 -24.13 -4.87 -1.74
N ASP A 112 -25.05 -4.16 -1.09
CA ASP A 112 -25.90 -3.19 -1.76
C ASP A 112 -25.07 -2.08 -2.42
N LEU A 113 -25.19 -1.98 -3.75
CA LEU A 113 -24.48 -1.01 -4.57
C LEU A 113 -24.90 0.41 -4.31
N HIS A 114 -26.20 0.65 -4.10
CA HIS A 114 -26.72 1.98 -3.88
C HIS A 114 -26.21 2.53 -2.54
N ALA A 115 -26.35 1.77 -1.44
CA ALA A 115 -25.83 2.19 -0.15
C ALA A 115 -24.31 2.40 -0.10
N ARG A 116 -23.51 1.63 -0.85
CA ARG A 116 -22.04 1.87 -0.93
C ARG A 116 -21.71 3.11 -1.75
N MET A 117 -22.40 3.33 -2.88
CA MET A 117 -22.17 4.48 -3.75
C MET A 117 -22.59 5.78 -3.06
N GLU A 118 -23.72 5.80 -2.36
CA GLU A 118 -24.20 6.97 -1.62
C GLU A 118 -23.25 7.35 -0.48
N ARG A 119 -22.67 6.37 0.24
CA ARG A 119 -21.59 6.64 1.22
C ARG A 119 -20.35 7.23 0.56
N ARG A 120 -19.91 6.69 -0.59
CA ARG A 120 -18.75 7.21 -1.34
C ARG A 120 -18.97 8.65 -1.82
N LEU A 121 -20.20 8.98 -2.21
CA LEU A 121 -20.60 10.31 -2.67
C LEU A 121 -20.99 11.27 -1.51
N GLY A 122 -21.00 10.79 -0.26
CA GLY A 122 -21.34 11.58 0.92
C GLY A 122 -22.83 11.92 1.06
N LEU A 123 -23.71 11.22 0.33
CA LEU A 123 -25.16 11.45 0.33
C LEU A 123 -25.88 10.76 1.50
N ASN A 124 -25.24 9.78 2.14
CA ASN A 124 -25.85 8.99 3.22
C ASN A 124 -25.05 9.16 4.54
N SER A 125 -25.62 9.88 5.51
CA SER A 125 -25.02 10.15 6.84
C SER A 125 -25.49 9.20 7.95
N VAL A 126 -26.06 8.04 7.61
CA VAL A 126 -26.64 7.14 8.62
C VAL A 126 -25.62 6.11 9.10
N LEU A 127 -25.22 6.26 10.37
CA LEU A 127 -24.45 5.30 11.17
C LEU A 127 -25.08 3.89 11.13
N PRO A 128 -24.28 2.81 11.06
CA PRO A 128 -24.82 1.46 11.26
C PRO A 128 -25.32 1.30 12.70
N LYS A 129 -26.54 0.79 12.87
CA LYS A 129 -27.02 0.17 14.13
C LYS A 129 -26.42 -1.23 14.28
#